data_AF-A0A1Q8VJZ2-F1
#
_entry.id   AF-A0A1Q8VJZ2-F1
#
_cell.length_a   1.000
_cell.length_b   1.000
_cell.length_c   1.000
_cell.angle_alpha   90.00
_cell.angle_beta   90.00
_cell.angle_gamma   90.00
#
_symmetry.space_group_name_H-M   'P 1'
#
loop_
_entity.id
_entity.type
_entity.pdbx_description
1 polymer ?
#
loop_
_entity_poly.entity_id
_entity_poly.type
_entity_poly.pdbx_seq_one_letter_code
_entity_poly.pdbx_strand_id
1 'polypeptide(L)'
;MPTSAASAAERDGVCDVGEVCLYYNSNGEGSLSDFSGSIPNYGGSQPNCYEFKGSGNGQGKCVKNNAASVWNRTGRSVTIYYNSNHSGPSQTIPDGEPVNLRPELKNENASHEINDNVKLCVNGNCPV
;
A
#
# COMPACT_ATOMS: atom_id res chain seq x y z
N MET A 1 7.26 -9.30 -29.82
CA MET A 1 6.61 -8.06 -29.34
C MET A 1 7.07 -7.87 -27.90
N PRO A 2 7.69 -6.75 -27.51
CA PRO A 2 8.07 -6.53 -26.13
C PRO A 2 6.80 -6.38 -25.29
N THR A 3 6.70 -7.14 -24.20
CA THR A 3 5.67 -6.98 -23.17
C THR A 3 5.93 -5.64 -22.50
N SER A 4 5.16 -4.60 -22.85
CA SER A 4 5.13 -3.38 -22.07
C SER A 4 4.77 -3.75 -20.65
N ALA A 5 5.67 -3.52 -19.70
CA ALA A 5 5.27 -3.41 -18.31
C ALA A 5 4.14 -2.39 -18.30
N ALA A 6 2.92 -2.80 -17.91
CA ALA A 6 1.85 -1.86 -17.65
C ALA A 6 2.40 -0.89 -16.61
N SER A 7 2.60 0.36 -17.00
CA SER A 7 2.84 1.40 -16.02
C SER A 7 1.55 1.50 -15.21
N ALA A 8 1.54 0.86 -14.05
CA ALA A 8 0.51 1.05 -13.03
C ALA A 8 0.31 2.57 -12.88
N ALA A 9 -0.90 3.03 -13.18
CA ALA A 9 -1.20 4.45 -13.15
C ALA A 9 -1.40 4.83 -11.69
N GLU A 10 -0.31 5.22 -11.02
CA GLU A 10 -0.38 5.55 -9.61
C GLU A 10 -1.46 6.60 -9.35
N ARG A 11 -2.25 6.34 -8.30
CA ARG A 11 -3.31 7.19 -7.77
C ARG A 11 -4.53 7.29 -8.68
N ASP A 12 -4.85 6.26 -9.45
CA ASP A 12 -6.02 6.24 -10.34
C ASP A 12 -7.29 5.66 -9.67
N GLY A 13 -7.16 5.06 -8.49
CA GLY A 13 -8.28 4.48 -7.75
C GLY A 13 -8.67 3.07 -8.21
N VAL A 14 -7.82 2.42 -9.00
CA VAL A 14 -7.87 1.00 -9.38
C VAL A 14 -6.69 0.30 -8.69
N CYS A 15 -6.84 -0.99 -8.40
CA CYS A 15 -5.75 -1.77 -7.81
C CYS A 15 -5.09 -2.64 -8.88
N ASP A 16 -4.10 -2.10 -9.56
CA ASP A 16 -3.40 -2.78 -10.65
C ASP A 16 -2.30 -3.74 -10.16
N VAL A 17 -1.82 -4.57 -11.08
CA VAL A 17 -0.66 -5.42 -10.82
C VAL A 17 0.57 -4.53 -10.68
N GLY A 18 1.36 -4.77 -9.63
CA GLY A 18 2.53 -3.96 -9.28
C GLY A 18 2.26 -2.98 -8.13
N GLU A 19 1.02 -2.89 -7.64
CA GLU A 19 0.64 -1.88 -6.65
C GLU A 19 0.33 -2.46 -5.27
N VAL A 20 0.42 -1.61 -4.26
CA VAL A 20 -0.22 -1.79 -2.96
C VAL A 20 -1.41 -0.85 -2.84
N CYS A 21 -2.56 -1.42 -2.47
CA CYS A 21 -3.82 -0.72 -2.43
C CYS A 21 -4.36 -0.72 -1.00
N LEU A 22 -4.48 0.47 -0.42
CA LEU A 22 -5.08 0.67 0.89
C LEU A 22 -6.57 0.98 0.73
N TYR A 23 -7.40 0.19 1.41
CA TYR A 23 -8.86 0.31 1.37
C TYR A 23 -9.39 0.97 2.64
N TYR A 24 -10.39 1.83 2.47
CA TYR A 24 -11.05 2.53 3.57
C TYR A 24 -11.82 1.57 4.49
N ASN A 25 -12.41 0.50 3.97
CA ASN A 25 -13.10 -0.51 4.77
C ASN A 25 -12.33 -1.84 4.83
N SER A 26 -12.81 -2.74 5.69
CA SER A 26 -12.31 -4.11 5.76
C SER A 26 -12.67 -4.92 4.51
N ASN A 27 -12.03 -6.08 4.34
CA ASN A 27 -12.29 -7.05 3.27
C ASN A 27 -12.10 -6.52 1.84
N GLY A 28 -11.23 -5.52 1.64
CA GLY A 28 -11.00 -4.91 0.33
C GLY A 28 -12.18 -4.07 -0.17
N GLU A 29 -13.00 -3.54 0.75
CA GLU A 29 -14.20 -2.76 0.40
C GLU A 29 -13.98 -1.25 0.53
N GLY A 30 -14.91 -0.49 -0.06
CA GLY A 30 -14.88 0.97 -0.05
C GLY A 30 -13.90 1.57 -1.05
N SER A 31 -13.62 2.85 -0.87
CA SER A 31 -12.67 3.58 -1.70
C SER A 31 -11.25 3.10 -1.39
N LEU A 32 -10.41 3.07 -2.43
CA LEU A 32 -9.01 2.66 -2.32
C LEU A 32 -8.04 3.78 -2.69
N SER A 33 -6.81 3.62 -2.23
CA SER A 33 -5.64 4.40 -2.61
C SER A 33 -4.53 3.43 -3.00
N ASP A 34 -4.11 3.49 -4.24
CA ASP A 34 -3.10 2.65 -4.87
C ASP A 34 -1.74 3.38 -4.96
N PHE A 35 -0.65 2.59 -4.89
CA PHE A 35 0.73 3.07 -4.86
C PHE A 35 1.67 2.02 -5.47
N SER A 36 2.67 2.45 -6.25
CA SER A 36 3.71 1.55 -6.79
C SER A 36 5.03 1.58 -6.02
N GLY A 37 5.17 2.52 -5.08
CA GLY A 37 6.39 2.74 -4.29
C GLY A 37 6.12 2.91 -2.80
N SER A 38 7.18 2.83 -1.99
CA SER A 38 7.10 3.05 -0.54
C SER A 38 6.75 4.50 -0.20
N ILE A 39 5.79 4.70 0.71
CA ILE A 39 5.33 6.02 1.14
C ILE A 39 5.65 6.22 2.63
N PRO A 40 6.62 7.11 2.97
CA PRO A 40 7.01 7.34 4.35
C PRO A 40 6.00 8.17 5.13
N ASN A 41 5.10 8.91 4.48
CA ASN A 41 4.08 9.69 5.17
C ASN A 41 2.85 9.92 4.29
N TYR A 42 1.70 9.42 4.74
CA TYR A 42 0.43 9.65 4.05
C TYR A 42 -0.09 11.09 4.11
N GLY A 43 0.52 11.96 4.91
CA GLY A 43 0.08 13.33 5.14
C GLY A 43 -1.13 13.42 6.07
N GLY A 44 -1.18 14.48 6.88
CA GLY A 44 -2.20 14.59 7.95
C GLY A 44 -3.54 15.18 7.50
N SER A 45 -3.55 16.00 6.46
CA SER A 45 -4.75 16.71 6.00
C SER A 45 -4.60 17.20 4.56
N GLN A 46 -5.73 17.41 3.89
CA GLN A 46 -5.76 18.07 2.58
C GLN A 46 -5.19 19.50 2.67
N PRO A 47 -4.53 19.99 1.60
CA PRO A 47 -4.32 19.34 0.30
C PRO A 47 -3.10 18.41 0.26
N ASN A 48 -2.41 18.22 1.38
CA ASN A 48 -1.10 17.55 1.43
C ASN A 48 -1.17 16.07 1.81
N CYS A 49 -2.36 15.50 1.95
CA CYS A 49 -2.53 14.08 2.25
C CYS A 49 -2.79 13.26 0.99
N TYR A 50 -2.37 12.01 1.01
CA TYR A 50 -2.85 11.02 0.06
C TYR A 50 -4.29 10.69 0.40
N GLU A 51 -5.16 10.75 -0.59
CA GLU A 51 -6.59 10.49 -0.45
C GLU A 51 -6.97 9.12 -1.00
N PHE A 52 -8.08 8.55 -0.54
CA PHE A 52 -8.70 7.46 -1.29
C PHE A 52 -9.31 8.01 -2.59
N LYS A 53 -8.89 7.46 -3.73
CA LYS A 53 -9.27 7.92 -5.09
C LYS A 53 -10.37 7.09 -5.72
N GLY A 54 -10.44 5.79 -5.38
CA GLY A 54 -11.46 4.89 -5.90
C GLY A 54 -12.90 5.35 -5.61
N SER A 55 -13.86 4.78 -6.33
CA SER A 55 -15.27 5.02 -6.01
C SER A 55 -15.67 4.31 -4.71
N GLY A 56 -16.50 4.95 -3.89
CA GLY A 56 -17.15 4.30 -2.76
C GLY A 56 -16.95 5.03 -1.43
N ASN A 57 -17.26 4.34 -0.33
CA ASN A 57 -17.15 4.93 1.00
C ASN A 57 -15.70 5.31 1.31
N GLY A 58 -15.48 6.54 1.79
CA GLY A 58 -14.13 7.06 2.09
C GLY A 58 -13.47 7.84 0.96
N GLN A 59 -14.09 7.94 -0.22
CA GLN A 59 -13.54 8.71 -1.34
C GLN A 59 -13.24 10.16 -0.94
N GLY A 60 -12.05 10.65 -1.30
CA GLY A 60 -11.56 11.99 -0.98
C GLY A 60 -11.08 12.18 0.47
N LYS A 61 -11.20 11.17 1.35
CA LYS A 61 -10.61 11.24 2.69
C LYS A 61 -9.13 10.91 2.65
N CYS A 62 -8.37 11.49 3.58
CA CYS A 62 -6.96 11.14 3.77
C CYS A 62 -6.80 9.66 4.17
N VAL A 63 -5.79 8.99 3.60
CA VAL A 63 -5.44 7.59 3.89
C VAL A 63 -4.94 7.43 5.31
N LYS A 64 -4.16 8.41 5.80
CA LYS A 64 -3.63 8.42 7.16
C LYS A 64 -4.75 8.21 8.18
N ASN A 65 -4.56 7.26 9.09
CA ASN A 65 -5.50 6.90 10.14
C ASN A 65 -6.90 6.48 9.62
N ASN A 66 -7.01 5.98 8.38
CA ASN A 66 -8.31 5.61 7.81
C ASN A 66 -8.29 4.30 7.01
N ALA A 67 -7.13 3.70 6.69
CA ALA A 67 -7.13 2.42 5.98
C ALA A 67 -7.45 1.25 6.93
N ALA A 68 -8.29 0.33 6.48
CA ALA A 68 -8.76 -0.82 7.26
C ALA A 68 -8.36 -2.18 6.68
N SER A 69 -8.11 -2.25 5.38
CA SER A 69 -7.55 -3.43 4.73
C SER A 69 -6.59 -3.04 3.61
N VAL A 70 -5.76 -3.99 3.20
CA VAL A 70 -4.73 -3.78 2.18
C VAL A 70 -4.75 -4.93 1.20
N TRP A 71 -4.70 -4.62 -0.09
CA TRP A 71 -4.44 -5.59 -1.13
C TRP A 71 -3.05 -5.33 -1.71
N ASN A 72 -2.18 -6.32 -1.59
CA ASN A 72 -0.83 -6.24 -2.10
C ASN A 72 -0.74 -7.06 -3.38
N ARG A 73 -0.48 -6.37 -4.49
CA ARG A 73 -0.29 -6.93 -5.82
C ARG A 73 1.10 -6.60 -6.37
N THR A 74 2.02 -6.20 -5.51
CA THR A 74 3.38 -5.78 -5.89
C THR A 74 4.27 -6.94 -6.32
N GLY A 75 3.86 -8.20 -6.09
CA GLY A 75 4.70 -9.39 -6.24
C GLY A 75 5.73 -9.55 -5.11
N ARG A 76 5.60 -8.76 -4.04
CA ARG A 76 6.57 -8.65 -2.93
C ARG A 76 5.83 -8.56 -1.62
N SER A 77 6.51 -8.59 -0.48
CA SER A 77 5.88 -8.27 0.80
C SER A 77 5.81 -6.76 1.01
N VAL A 78 4.71 -6.27 1.57
CA VAL A 78 4.55 -4.85 1.93
C VAL A 78 4.31 -4.72 3.42
N THR A 79 5.06 -3.84 4.10
CA THR A 79 4.88 -3.59 5.52
C THR A 79 4.12 -2.30 5.73
N ILE A 80 3.01 -2.37 6.47
CA ILE A 80 2.18 -1.22 6.86
C ILE A 80 2.56 -0.81 8.28
N TYR A 81 2.75 0.48 8.52
CA TYR A 81 3.23 1.02 9.80
C TYR A 81 2.23 1.99 10.42
N TYR A 82 2.17 1.94 11.76
CA TYR A 82 1.35 2.83 12.58
C TYR A 82 1.81 4.29 12.44
N ASN A 83 3.12 4.54 12.52
CA ASN A 83 3.67 5.88 12.42
C ASN A 83 4.21 6.19 11.02
N SER A 84 4.38 7.48 10.75
CA SER A 84 5.16 7.96 9.61
C SER A 84 6.63 7.54 9.76
N ASN A 85 7.36 7.55 8.64
CA ASN A 85 8.76 7.15 8.51
C ASN A 85 9.01 5.66 8.81
N HIS A 86 8.08 4.79 8.44
CA HIS A 86 8.19 3.33 8.56
C HIS A 86 8.49 2.87 10.00
N SER A 87 7.73 3.39 10.97
CA SER A 87 8.03 3.20 12.40
C SER A 87 6.83 2.77 13.23
N GLY A 88 7.11 2.23 14.42
CA GLY A 88 6.11 1.74 15.38
C GLY A 88 5.54 0.36 15.04
N PRO A 89 4.41 -0.01 15.66
CA PRO A 89 3.71 -1.25 15.36
C PRO A 89 3.45 -1.40 13.86
N SER A 90 3.71 -2.58 13.33
CA SER A 90 3.62 -2.83 11.89
C SER A 90 3.08 -4.22 11.58
N GLN A 91 2.56 -4.36 10.36
CA GLN A 91 2.07 -5.61 9.82
C GLN A 91 2.60 -5.78 8.41
N THR A 92 3.29 -6.90 8.17
CA THR A 92 3.68 -7.33 6.83
C THR A 92 2.53 -8.06 6.16
N ILE A 93 2.20 -7.62 4.95
CA ILE A 93 1.14 -8.12 4.09
C ILE A 93 1.82 -8.88 2.94
N PRO A 94 1.58 -10.20 2.78
CA PRO A 94 2.08 -10.94 1.63
C PRO A 94 1.38 -10.48 0.34
N ASP A 95 1.98 -10.76 -0.81
CA ASP A 95 1.28 -10.67 -2.09
C ASP A 95 0.17 -11.73 -2.15
N GLY A 96 -0.96 -11.40 -2.78
CA GLY A 96 -2.09 -12.33 -2.90
C GLY A 96 -3.42 -11.63 -2.67
N GLU A 97 -4.30 -12.21 -1.87
CA GLU A 97 -5.65 -11.70 -1.60
C GLU A 97 -5.66 -10.51 -0.62
N PRO A 98 -6.74 -9.69 -0.61
CA PRO A 98 -6.90 -8.62 0.37
C PRO A 98 -6.82 -9.11 1.82
N VAL A 99 -6.07 -8.38 2.65
CA VAL A 99 -5.84 -8.70 4.07
C VAL A 99 -6.37 -7.58 4.95
N ASN A 100 -7.11 -7.94 6.00
CA ASN A 100 -7.52 -7.00 7.03
C ASN A 100 -6.34 -6.60 7.91
N LEU A 101 -6.22 -5.30 8.19
CA LEU A 101 -5.24 -4.82 9.16
C LEU A 101 -5.64 -5.28 10.56
N ARG A 102 -4.64 -5.64 11.36
CA ARG A 102 -4.81 -6.00 12.77
C ARG A 102 -5.46 -4.84 13.53
N PRO A 103 -6.19 -5.11 14.63
CA PRO A 103 -6.93 -4.07 15.37
C PRO A 103 -6.08 -2.86 15.78
N GLU A 104 -4.81 -3.08 16.12
CA GLU A 104 -3.87 -2.02 16.53
C GLU A 104 -3.42 -1.10 15.39
N LEU A 105 -3.65 -1.49 14.13
CA LEU A 105 -3.14 -0.79 12.93
C LEU A 105 -4.27 -0.35 11.98
N LYS A 106 -5.42 -1.02 12.06
CA LYS A 106 -6.64 -0.63 11.37
C LYS A 106 -7.03 0.79 11.79
N ASN A 107 -7.22 1.66 10.80
CA ASN A 107 -7.52 3.09 10.99
C ASN A 107 -6.43 3.85 11.76
N GLU A 108 -5.23 3.30 11.89
CA GLU A 108 -4.16 3.90 12.68
C GLU A 108 -2.82 3.91 11.93
N ASN A 109 -2.85 3.69 10.61
CA ASN A 109 -1.66 3.60 9.77
C ASN A 109 -1.28 4.96 9.16
N ALA A 110 0.03 5.17 8.98
CA ALA A 110 0.58 6.44 8.50
C ALA A 110 1.70 6.33 7.46
N SER A 111 2.21 5.11 7.22
CA SER A 111 3.19 4.85 6.16
C SER A 111 3.20 3.39 5.73
N HIS A 112 3.82 3.10 4.58
CA HIS A 112 4.12 1.74 4.15
C HIS A 112 5.46 1.64 3.43
N GLU A 113 6.04 0.46 3.49
CA GLU A 113 7.27 0.09 2.79
C GLU A 113 7.04 -1.16 1.95
N ILE A 114 7.27 -1.05 0.65
CA ILE A 114 7.39 -2.21 -0.22
C ILE A 114 8.76 -2.82 0.06
N ASN A 115 8.79 -4.04 0.57
CA ASN A 115 10.04 -4.73 0.83
C ASN A 115 10.59 -5.21 -0.52
N ASP A 116 11.26 -4.32 -1.25
CA ASP A 116 12.70 -4.13 -1.15
C ASP A 116 13.61 -5.37 -1.17
N ASN A 117 13.10 -6.62 -1.10
CA ASN A 117 13.90 -7.83 -1.24
C ASN A 117 14.31 -8.00 -2.71
N VAL A 118 14.87 -6.96 -3.32
CA VAL A 118 16.01 -7.20 -4.19
C VAL A 118 17.00 -7.89 -3.25
N LYS A 119 16.93 -9.23 -3.23
CA LYS A 119 18.16 -10.01 -3.24
C LYS A 119 18.97 -9.30 -4.30
N LEU A 120 19.87 -8.42 -3.89
CA LEU A 120 20.85 -7.84 -4.76
C LEU A 120 21.62 -9.08 -5.18
N CYS A 121 21.16 -9.72 -6.25
CA CYS A 121 21.94 -10.65 -7.00
C CYS A 121 22.94 -9.73 -7.69
N VAL A 122 23.90 -9.21 -6.91
CA VAL A 122 25.05 -8.50 -7.43
C VAL A 122 25.74 -9.57 -8.27
N ASN A 123 25.72 -9.40 -9.59
CA ASN A 123 26.28 -10.36 -10.52
C ASN A 123 25.70 -11.79 -10.43
N GLY A 124 24.39 -11.94 -10.18
CA GLY A 124 23.73 -13.25 -10.27
C GLY A 124 23.95 -14.19 -9.08
N ASN A 125 24.52 -13.72 -7.96
CA ASN A 125 24.61 -14.50 -6.73
C ASN A 125 23.62 -13.96 -5.69
N CYS A 126 22.55 -14.71 -5.43
CA CYS A 126 21.58 -14.37 -4.41
C CYS A 126 21.83 -15.26 -3.18
N PRO A 127 22.01 -14.72 -1.96
CA PRO A 127 22.34 -15.54 -0.78
C PRO A 127 21.22 -16.54 -0.51
N VAL A 128 21.56 -17.83 -0.44
CA VAL A 128 20.62 -18.92 -0.11
C VAL A 128 20.00 -18.74 1.26
#